data_AF-A0A0F5YLI2-F1
#
_entry.id   AF-A0A0F5YLI2-F1
#
_cell.length_a   1.000
_cell.length_b   1.000
_cell.length_c   1.000
_cell.angle_alpha   90.00
_cell.angle_beta   90.00
_cell.angle_gamma   90.00
#
_symmetry.space_group_name_H-M   'P 1'
#
loop_
_entity.id
_entity.type
_entity.pdbx_description
1 polymer ?
#
loop_
_entity_poly.entity_id
_entity_poly.type
_entity_poly.pdbx_seq_one_letter_code
_entity_poly.pdbx_strand_id
1 'polypeptide(L)'
;MSSNSKIWQEIKERFEFFLILAALCGCGYLTWYQLIWLIFMLIFGGVSAAMIPLYNIAQDKLKNTTNLDEFELNKLEKILQEAENILSKYENSQSKSLIKNSDQAIRLRNLKSTISHNIEEAKKEYKQKKRQREDREIYIEEQQKEKGFTCGVPPNENNECPPGYPIRVTENLPKDDPRRGIYYTPEDQRYYKSVTWCFKNKKEAEENNFEPPKNRKKYRDKF
;
A
#
# COMPACT_ATOMS: atom_id res chain seq x y z
N MET A 1 -58.63 77.27 3.33
CA MET A 1 -58.20 75.87 3.59
C MET A 1 -57.02 75.56 2.68
N SER A 2 -55.77 75.97 2.99
CA SER A 2 -54.75 76.03 1.91
C SER A 2 -53.27 76.24 2.30
N SER A 3 -52.72 75.55 3.30
CA SER A 3 -51.23 75.49 3.41
C SER A 3 -50.77 74.28 4.21
N ASN A 4 -51.39 74.09 5.38
CA ASN A 4 -50.99 73.01 6.29
C ASN A 4 -51.21 71.60 5.72
N SER A 5 -52.27 71.37 4.96
CA SER A 5 -52.51 70.06 4.33
C SER A 5 -51.45 69.70 3.27
N LYS A 6 -50.93 70.70 2.56
CA LYS A 6 -49.89 70.51 1.54
C LYS A 6 -48.53 70.21 2.18
N ILE A 7 -48.19 70.92 3.26
CA ILE A 7 -46.98 70.66 4.05
C ILE A 7 -47.01 69.25 4.66
N TRP A 8 -48.16 68.82 5.19
CA TRP A 8 -48.31 67.46 5.74
C TRP A 8 -48.21 66.37 4.67
N GLN A 9 -48.71 66.62 3.46
CA GLN A 9 -48.54 65.70 2.33
C GLN A 9 -47.07 65.58 1.92
N GLU A 10 -46.35 66.70 1.80
CA GLU A 10 -44.92 66.68 1.44
C GLU A 10 -44.05 65.98 2.51
N ILE A 11 -44.37 66.17 3.80
CA ILE A 11 -43.66 65.46 4.89
C ILE A 11 -43.93 63.95 4.81
N LYS A 12 -45.17 63.56 4.55
CA LYS A 12 -45.54 62.14 4.43
C LYS A 12 -44.83 61.47 3.25
N GLU A 13 -44.81 62.11 2.08
CA GLU A 13 -44.13 61.58 0.90
C GLU A 13 -42.61 61.42 1.11
N ARG A 14 -41.96 62.39 1.78
CA ARG A 14 -40.54 62.29 2.12
C ARG A 14 -40.27 61.16 3.12
N PHE A 15 -41.14 60.99 4.10
CA PHE A 15 -41.01 59.91 5.08
C PHE A 15 -41.22 58.53 4.44
N GLU A 16 -42.21 58.39 3.56
CA GLU A 16 -42.43 57.16 2.79
C GLU A 16 -41.22 56.84 1.90
N PHE A 17 -40.60 57.84 1.27
CA PHE A 17 -39.37 57.65 0.50
C PHE A 17 -38.20 57.15 1.36
N PHE A 18 -37.99 57.72 2.56
CA PHE A 18 -36.95 57.26 3.48
C PHE A 18 -37.19 55.84 3.98
N LEU A 19 -38.45 55.46 4.23
CA LEU A 19 -38.79 54.09 4.63
C LEU A 19 -38.52 53.08 3.52
N ILE A 20 -38.88 53.41 2.28
CA ILE A 20 -38.62 52.55 1.11
C ILE A 20 -37.10 52.40 0.91
N LEU A 21 -36.33 53.48 1.04
CA LEU A 21 -34.88 53.45 0.91
C LEU A 21 -34.22 52.61 2.02
N ALA A 22 -34.68 52.75 3.27
CA ALA A 22 -34.20 51.94 4.39
C ALA A 22 -34.53 50.45 4.20
N ALA A 23 -35.73 50.12 3.70
CA ALA A 23 -36.12 48.75 3.38
C ALA A 23 -35.24 48.13 2.28
N LEU A 24 -34.95 48.90 1.21
CA LEU A 24 -34.05 48.48 0.12
C LEU A 24 -32.61 48.23 0.62
N CYS A 25 -32.08 49.14 1.45
CA CYS A 25 -30.76 48.95 2.07
C CYS A 25 -30.72 47.73 3.00
N GLY A 26 -31.78 47.50 3.78
CA GLY A 26 -31.89 46.31 4.64
C GLY A 26 -31.91 45.01 3.84
N CYS A 27 -32.68 44.97 2.74
CA CYS A 27 -32.72 43.81 1.84
C CYS A 27 -31.36 43.57 1.14
N GLY A 28 -30.68 44.65 0.72
CA GLY A 28 -29.33 44.57 0.14
C GLY A 28 -28.29 44.02 1.12
N TYR A 29 -28.35 44.43 2.39
CA TYR A 29 -27.45 43.94 3.43
C TYR A 29 -27.67 42.45 3.75
N LEU A 30 -28.94 42.03 3.86
CA LEU A 30 -29.31 40.63 4.10
C LEU A 30 -28.85 39.69 2.97
N THR A 31 -29.05 40.12 1.72
CA THR A 31 -28.61 39.33 0.55
C THR A 31 -27.10 39.22 0.45
N TRP A 32 -26.35 40.28 0.79
CA TRP A 32 -24.88 40.24 0.86
C TRP A 32 -24.37 39.28 1.93
N TYR A 33 -24.98 39.28 3.12
CA TYR A 33 -24.61 38.37 4.20
C TYR A 33 -24.88 36.90 3.82
N GLN A 34 -26.02 36.65 3.15
CA GLN A 34 -26.39 35.32 2.66
C GLN A 34 -25.45 34.83 1.54
N LEU A 35 -24.99 35.73 0.67
CA LEU A 35 -24.00 35.42 -0.37
C LEU A 35 -22.63 35.03 0.24
N ILE A 36 -22.18 35.74 1.27
CA ILE A 36 -20.95 35.41 2.00
C ILE A 36 -21.07 34.02 2.64
N TRP A 37 -22.21 33.72 3.27
CA TRP A 37 -22.46 32.40 3.86
C TRP A 37 -22.45 31.27 2.82
N LEU A 38 -23.02 31.49 1.64
CA LEU A 38 -22.97 30.54 0.53
C LEU A 38 -21.54 30.31 0.02
N ILE A 39 -20.73 31.35 -0.10
CA ILE A 39 -19.31 31.23 -0.48
C ILE A 39 -18.53 30.43 0.57
N PHE A 40 -18.76 30.69 1.86
CA PHE A 40 -18.16 29.90 2.94
C PHE A 40 -18.58 28.43 2.87
N MET A 41 -19.86 28.13 2.68
CA MET A 41 -20.35 26.75 2.52
C MET A 41 -19.76 26.06 1.28
N LEU A 42 -19.54 26.79 0.19
CA LEU A 42 -18.95 26.24 -1.03
C LEU A 42 -17.46 25.91 -0.84
N ILE A 43 -16.71 26.77 -0.13
CA ILE A 43 -15.30 26.51 0.19
C ILE A 43 -15.18 25.35 1.19
N PHE A 44 -15.94 25.34 2.28
CA PHE A 44 -15.87 24.28 3.29
C PHE A 44 -16.45 22.94 2.80
N GLY A 45 -17.53 22.98 1.99
CA GLY A 45 -18.10 21.81 1.35
C GLY A 45 -17.17 21.21 0.28
N GLY A 46 -16.51 22.04 -0.51
CA GLY A 46 -15.54 21.61 -1.52
C GLY A 46 -14.31 20.92 -0.91
N VAL A 47 -13.80 21.44 0.22
CA VAL A 47 -12.67 20.83 0.93
C VAL A 47 -13.05 19.48 1.54
N SER A 48 -14.29 19.34 2.04
CA SER A 48 -14.79 18.08 2.60
C SER A 48 -14.96 17.00 1.51
N ALA A 49 -15.44 17.37 0.33
CA ALA A 49 -15.59 16.47 -0.81
C ALA A 49 -14.25 15.99 -1.40
N ALA A 50 -13.18 16.79 -1.31
CA ALA A 50 -11.84 16.39 -1.75
C ALA A 50 -11.12 15.47 -0.75
N MET A 51 -11.44 15.57 0.54
CA MET A 51 -10.81 14.78 1.61
C MET A 51 -11.34 13.34 1.69
N ILE A 52 -12.62 13.10 1.41
CA ILE A 52 -13.25 11.77 1.43
C ILE A 52 -12.58 10.78 0.46
N PRO A 53 -12.33 11.11 -0.84
CA PRO A 53 -11.64 10.20 -1.74
C PRO A 53 -10.17 9.99 -1.36
N LEU A 54 -9.49 11.00 -0.81
CA LEU A 54 -8.12 10.82 -0.30
C LEU A 54 -8.06 9.86 0.90
N TYR A 55 -9.02 9.96 1.81
CA TYR A 55 -9.13 9.05 2.96
C TYR A 55 -9.42 7.61 2.53
N ASN A 56 -10.34 7.44 1.59
CA ASN A 56 -10.67 6.12 1.04
C ASN A 56 -9.50 5.53 0.24
N ILE A 57 -8.83 6.31 -0.61
CA ILE A 57 -7.64 5.87 -1.35
C ILE A 57 -6.49 5.50 -0.38
N ALA A 58 -6.34 6.23 0.73
CA ALA A 58 -5.34 5.93 1.75
C ALA A 58 -5.67 4.61 2.48
N GLN A 59 -6.92 4.42 2.94
CA GLN A 59 -7.35 3.19 3.59
C GLN A 59 -7.27 1.97 2.67
N ASP A 60 -7.74 2.09 1.43
CA ASP A 60 -7.82 0.98 0.48
C ASP A 60 -6.43 0.53 0.00
N LYS A 61 -5.46 1.47 -0.04
CA LYS A 61 -4.04 1.15 -0.27
C LYS A 61 -3.32 0.63 0.97
N LEU A 62 -3.73 1.03 2.18
CA LEU A 62 -3.21 0.49 3.46
C LEU A 62 -3.74 -0.92 3.78
N LYS A 63 -4.87 -1.35 3.19
CA LYS A 63 -5.45 -2.67 3.45
C LYS A 63 -4.84 -3.77 2.60
N ASN A 64 -4.16 -3.42 1.51
CA ASN A 64 -3.52 -4.35 0.57
C ASN A 64 -2.01 -4.55 0.83
N THR A 65 -1.46 -3.93 1.88
CA THR A 65 -0.01 -3.95 2.18
C THR A 65 0.43 -5.16 3.01
N THR A 66 0.18 -6.38 2.53
CA THR A 66 0.73 -7.62 3.15
C THR A 66 1.83 -8.28 2.34
N ASN A 67 2.20 -7.77 1.16
CA ASN A 67 3.33 -8.27 0.36
C ASN A 67 3.96 -7.14 -0.47
N LEU A 68 4.68 -6.20 0.15
CA LEU A 68 5.25 -5.06 -0.58
C LEU A 68 6.64 -5.34 -1.15
N ASP A 69 6.72 -5.26 -2.47
CA ASP A 69 7.95 -5.21 -3.26
C ASP A 69 8.62 -3.82 -3.12
N GLU A 70 9.92 -3.71 -3.40
CA GLU A 70 10.75 -2.49 -3.18
C GLU A 70 10.17 -1.24 -3.89
N PHE A 71 9.49 -1.47 -5.02
CA PHE A 71 8.77 -0.45 -5.78
C PHE A 71 7.58 0.16 -5.03
N GLU A 72 6.83 -0.67 -4.30
CA GLU A 72 5.67 -0.20 -3.54
C GLU A 72 6.07 0.53 -2.26
N LEU A 73 7.22 0.16 -1.68
CA LEU A 73 7.83 0.84 -0.54
C LEU A 73 8.24 2.28 -0.91
N ASN A 74 8.86 2.46 -2.08
CA ASN A 74 9.17 3.78 -2.64
C ASN A 74 7.91 4.60 -2.95
N LYS A 75 6.82 3.94 -3.37
CA LYS A 75 5.54 4.60 -3.64
C LYS A 75 4.88 5.09 -2.35
N LEU A 76 4.94 4.31 -1.27
CA LEU A 76 4.46 4.72 0.06
C LEU A 76 5.25 5.90 0.61
N GLU A 77 6.58 5.89 0.44
CA GLU A 77 7.46 6.99 0.87
C GLU A 77 7.13 8.29 0.14
N LYS A 78 6.83 8.21 -1.16
CA LYS A 78 6.39 9.36 -1.96
C LYS A 78 5.04 9.91 -1.51
N ILE A 79 4.09 9.05 -1.16
CA ILE A 79 2.79 9.48 -0.59
C ILE A 79 2.99 10.18 0.76
N LEU A 80 3.92 9.68 1.58
CA LEU A 80 4.23 10.31 2.87
C LEU A 80 4.84 11.71 2.69
N GLN A 81 5.79 11.87 1.76
CA GLN A 81 6.34 13.19 1.42
C GLN A 81 5.29 14.17 0.91
N GLU A 82 4.33 13.68 0.10
CA GLU A 82 3.25 14.52 -0.40
C GLU A 82 2.30 14.95 0.73
N ALA A 83 1.99 14.04 1.66
CA ALA A 83 1.22 14.36 2.87
C ALA A 83 1.96 15.37 3.77
N GLU A 84 3.28 15.28 3.92
CA GLU A 84 4.10 16.26 4.66
C GLU A 84 4.12 17.65 4.02
N ASN A 85 4.18 17.70 2.68
CA ASN A 85 4.11 18.95 1.95
C ASN A 85 2.73 19.62 2.07
N ILE A 86 1.64 18.84 2.10
CA ILE A 86 0.30 19.37 2.33
C ILE A 86 0.18 19.88 3.77
N LEU A 87 0.62 19.11 4.75
CA LEU A 87 0.60 19.50 6.17
C LEU A 87 1.39 20.78 6.44
N SER A 88 2.60 20.89 5.90
CA SER A 88 3.43 22.09 6.08
C SER A 88 2.82 23.33 5.42
N LYS A 89 2.17 23.19 4.27
CA LYS A 89 1.40 24.28 3.64
C LYS A 89 0.21 24.70 4.52
N TYR A 90 -0.50 23.75 5.11
CA TYR A 90 -1.61 24.04 6.04
C TYR A 90 -1.12 24.72 7.33
N GLU A 91 -0.02 24.27 7.93
CA GLU A 91 0.58 24.89 9.13
C GLU A 91 1.12 26.31 8.88
N ASN A 92 1.61 26.58 7.66
CA ASN A 92 2.09 27.90 7.28
C ASN A 92 0.96 28.87 6.87
N SER A 93 -0.19 28.36 6.40
CA SER A 93 -1.29 29.19 5.87
C SER A 93 -2.32 29.62 6.93
N GLN A 94 -2.41 28.91 8.06
CA GLN A 94 -3.31 29.28 9.16
C GLN A 94 -2.50 29.68 10.41
N SER A 95 -2.95 30.73 11.11
CA SER A 95 -2.23 31.32 12.25
C SER A 95 -1.89 30.26 13.33
N LYS A 96 -0.60 30.18 13.69
CA LYS A 96 0.01 29.26 14.67
C LYS A 96 -0.71 29.10 16.03
N SER A 97 -1.65 29.98 16.39
CA SER A 97 -2.37 29.96 17.68
C SER A 97 -3.69 29.20 17.67
N LEU A 98 -4.46 29.17 16.57
CA LEU A 98 -5.81 28.57 16.53
C LEU A 98 -5.79 27.06 16.28
N ILE A 99 -4.75 26.53 15.64
CA ILE A 99 -4.67 25.12 15.19
C ILE A 99 -4.19 24.18 16.31
N LYS A 100 -3.45 24.67 17.29
CA LYS A 100 -2.88 23.81 18.35
C LYS A 100 -3.93 23.03 19.15
N ASN A 101 -5.16 23.52 19.20
CA ASN A 101 -6.26 22.93 19.99
C ASN A 101 -7.46 22.49 19.12
N SER A 102 -7.36 22.50 17.78
CA SER A 102 -8.45 21.98 16.95
C SER A 102 -8.35 20.45 16.87
N ASP A 103 -9.45 19.75 17.14
CA ASP A 103 -9.53 18.29 17.04
C ASP A 103 -9.03 17.75 15.69
N GLN A 104 -9.19 18.53 14.62
CA GLN A 104 -8.69 18.18 13.29
C GLN A 104 -7.17 18.16 13.21
N ALA A 105 -6.48 19.11 13.84
CA ALA A 105 -5.02 19.15 13.86
C ALA A 105 -4.43 17.98 14.67
N ILE A 106 -5.09 17.62 15.78
CA ILE A 106 -4.72 16.47 16.60
C ILE A 106 -4.90 15.18 15.80
N ARG A 107 -6.04 15.01 15.11
CA ARG A 107 -6.29 13.86 14.22
C ARG A 107 -5.26 13.75 13.11
N LEU A 108 -4.87 14.86 12.48
CA LEU A 108 -3.84 14.89 11.44
C LEU A 108 -2.45 14.51 11.97
N ARG A 109 -2.07 14.98 13.16
CA ARG A 109 -0.80 14.57 13.80
C ARG A 109 -0.80 13.09 14.16
N ASN A 110 -1.91 12.57 14.68
CA ASN A 110 -2.05 11.15 15.00
C ASN A 110 -2.04 10.28 13.73
N LEU A 111 -2.66 10.75 12.65
CA LEU A 111 -2.59 10.08 11.36
C LEU A 111 -1.14 10.05 10.85
N LYS A 112 -0.43 11.18 10.94
CA LYS A 112 0.99 11.26 10.56
C LYS A 112 1.84 10.29 11.36
N SER A 113 1.72 10.28 12.69
CA SER A 113 2.50 9.37 13.54
C SER A 113 2.21 7.91 13.24
N THR A 114 0.94 7.56 13.01
CA THR A 114 0.52 6.20 12.64
C THR A 114 1.11 5.78 11.30
N ILE A 115 1.03 6.64 10.28
CA ILE A 115 1.58 6.36 8.94
C ILE A 115 3.12 6.23 9.03
N SER A 116 3.80 7.14 9.71
CA SER A 116 5.26 7.08 9.88
C SER A 116 5.69 5.81 10.59
N HIS A 117 4.99 5.40 11.64
CA HIS A 117 5.25 4.16 12.37
C HIS A 117 5.08 2.93 11.47
N ASN A 118 3.97 2.83 10.74
CA ASN A 118 3.71 1.72 9.84
C ASN A 118 4.75 1.61 8.71
N ILE A 119 5.22 2.74 8.18
CA ILE A 119 6.32 2.73 7.18
C ILE A 119 7.62 2.23 7.81
N GLU A 120 7.93 2.66 9.03
CA GLU A 120 9.15 2.22 9.70
C GLU A 120 9.12 0.71 9.99
N GLU A 121 7.98 0.18 10.43
CA GLU A 121 7.78 -1.26 10.60
C GLU A 121 7.92 -2.02 9.28
N ALA A 122 7.27 -1.55 8.21
CA ALA A 122 7.39 -2.16 6.88
C ALA A 122 8.85 -2.12 6.38
N LYS A 123 9.60 -1.03 6.62
CA LYS A 123 11.03 -0.93 6.29
C LYS A 123 11.87 -1.92 7.08
N LYS A 124 11.58 -2.13 8.38
CA LYS A 124 12.27 -3.11 9.22
C LYS A 124 12.01 -4.53 8.72
N GLU A 125 10.74 -4.86 8.44
CA GLU A 125 10.36 -6.18 7.94
C GLU A 125 11.00 -6.49 6.57
N TYR A 126 11.01 -5.51 5.66
CA TYR A 126 11.68 -5.65 4.36
C TYR A 126 13.19 -5.89 4.52
N LYS A 127 13.87 -5.09 5.35
CA LYS A 127 15.30 -5.29 5.63
C LYS A 127 15.59 -6.66 6.23
N GLN A 128 14.73 -7.13 7.14
CA GLN A 128 14.87 -8.45 7.73
C GLN A 128 14.69 -9.57 6.70
N LYS A 129 13.63 -9.49 5.87
CA LYS A 129 13.40 -10.44 4.77
C LYS A 129 14.54 -10.42 3.74
N LYS A 130 15.09 -9.25 3.43
CA LYS A 130 16.24 -9.11 2.53
C LYS A 130 17.48 -9.80 3.10
N ARG A 131 17.82 -9.55 4.36
CA ARG A 131 18.93 -10.26 5.04
C ARG A 131 18.71 -11.77 5.04
N GLN A 132 17.51 -12.24 5.37
CA GLN A 132 17.19 -13.67 5.33
C GLN A 132 17.35 -14.28 3.93
N ARG A 133 17.06 -13.53 2.87
CA ARG A 133 17.29 -13.98 1.49
C ARG A 133 18.79 -14.07 1.18
N GLU A 134 19.55 -13.03 1.53
CA GLU A 134 21.00 -12.98 1.35
C GLU A 134 21.70 -14.12 2.14
N ASP A 135 21.34 -14.32 3.41
CA ASP A 135 21.85 -15.41 4.25
C ASP A 135 21.51 -16.78 3.67
N ARG A 136 20.30 -16.93 3.11
CA ARG A 136 19.87 -18.17 2.45
C ARG A 136 20.63 -18.43 1.15
N GLU A 137 20.91 -17.40 0.36
CA GLU A 137 21.70 -17.51 -0.86
C GLU A 137 23.13 -17.94 -0.55
N ILE A 138 23.76 -17.32 0.45
CA ILE A 138 25.09 -17.72 0.94
C ILE A 138 25.09 -19.18 1.40
N TYR A 139 24.09 -19.58 2.19
CA TYR A 139 23.95 -20.97 2.63
C TYR A 139 23.80 -21.95 1.45
N ILE A 140 23.04 -21.59 0.42
CA ILE A 140 22.89 -22.42 -0.79
C ILE A 140 24.23 -22.57 -1.51
N GLU A 141 24.98 -21.49 -1.69
CA GLU A 141 26.29 -21.50 -2.35
C GLU A 141 27.31 -22.37 -1.58
N GLU A 142 27.34 -22.27 -0.26
CA GLU A 142 28.18 -23.10 0.59
C GLU A 142 27.85 -24.59 0.45
N GLN A 143 26.55 -24.93 0.50
CA GLN A 143 26.08 -26.31 0.32
C GLN A 143 26.35 -26.86 -1.08
N GLN A 144 26.20 -26.03 -2.13
CA GLN A 144 26.55 -26.40 -3.50
C GLN A 144 28.05 -26.74 -3.59
N LYS A 145 28.91 -25.90 -3.00
CA LYS A 145 30.35 -26.12 -3.00
C LYS A 145 30.76 -27.37 -2.22
N GLU A 146 30.17 -27.59 -1.05
CA GLU A 146 30.44 -28.77 -0.21
C GLU A 146 30.07 -30.07 -0.93
N LYS A 147 28.92 -30.07 -1.62
CA LYS A 147 28.48 -31.22 -2.41
C LYS A 147 29.15 -31.27 -3.78
N GLY A 148 29.77 -30.21 -4.28
CA GLY A 148 30.23 -30.14 -5.66
C GLY A 148 29.08 -30.18 -6.68
N PHE A 149 28.00 -29.45 -6.39
CA PHE A 149 26.93 -29.17 -7.33
C PHE A 149 27.12 -27.81 -8.00
N THR A 150 26.69 -27.68 -9.26
CA THR A 150 26.71 -26.40 -9.98
C THR A 150 25.42 -25.59 -9.82
N CYS A 151 24.32 -26.25 -9.47
CA CYS A 151 23.01 -25.64 -9.33
C CYS A 151 22.09 -26.43 -8.39
N GLY A 152 20.86 -25.96 -8.24
CA GLY A 152 19.88 -26.52 -7.31
C GLY A 152 20.06 -26.00 -5.88
N VAL A 153 19.22 -26.52 -4.98
CA VAL A 153 19.11 -26.05 -3.59
C VAL A 153 18.89 -27.24 -2.65
N PRO A 154 19.31 -27.13 -1.39
CA PRO A 154 18.98 -28.13 -0.39
C PRO A 154 17.46 -28.14 -0.11
N PRO A 155 16.91 -29.28 0.36
CA PRO A 155 15.55 -29.34 0.86
C PRO A 155 15.39 -28.51 2.15
N ASN A 156 14.15 -28.13 2.44
CA ASN A 156 13.79 -27.47 3.69
C ASN A 156 13.83 -28.47 4.87
N GLU A 157 13.65 -27.98 6.10
CA GLU A 157 13.64 -28.79 7.33
C GLU A 157 12.65 -29.98 7.29
N ASN A 158 11.54 -29.84 6.57
CA ASN A 158 10.53 -30.89 6.36
C ASN A 158 10.92 -31.93 5.30
N ASN A 159 12.16 -31.89 4.79
CA ASN A 159 12.65 -32.72 3.70
C ASN A 159 11.89 -32.52 2.37
N GLU A 160 11.43 -31.29 2.13
CA GLU A 160 10.68 -30.91 0.93
C GLU A 160 11.44 -29.87 0.12
N CYS A 161 11.27 -29.89 -1.20
CA CYS A 161 11.87 -28.87 -2.04
C CYS A 161 11.18 -27.52 -1.89
N PRO A 162 11.96 -26.42 -1.87
CA PRO A 162 11.40 -25.09 -1.84
C PRO A 162 10.63 -24.75 -3.13
N PRO A 163 9.70 -23.80 -3.07
CA PRO A 163 8.96 -23.33 -4.25
C PRO A 163 9.89 -22.95 -5.41
N GLY A 164 9.54 -23.37 -6.63
CA GLY A 164 10.36 -23.14 -7.83
C GLY A 164 11.39 -24.23 -8.13
N TYR A 165 11.60 -25.20 -7.24
CA TYR A 165 12.53 -26.33 -7.43
C TYR A 165 11.79 -27.68 -7.40
N PRO A 166 10.97 -27.99 -8.43
CA PRO A 166 10.09 -29.17 -8.42
C PRO A 166 10.79 -30.49 -8.73
N ILE A 167 12.10 -30.52 -9.02
CA ILE A 167 12.81 -31.77 -9.31
C ILE A 167 13.49 -32.24 -8.03
N ARG A 168 13.04 -33.37 -7.51
CA ARG A 168 13.57 -33.98 -6.28
C ARG A 168 14.64 -35.00 -6.63
N VAL A 169 15.77 -35.03 -5.93
CA VAL A 169 16.77 -36.08 -6.15
C VAL A 169 17.10 -36.86 -4.90
N THR A 170 17.47 -38.13 -5.11
CA THR A 170 17.97 -39.04 -4.08
C THR A 170 19.37 -39.51 -4.44
N GLU A 171 20.31 -39.42 -3.50
CA GLU A 171 21.68 -39.95 -3.65
C GLU A 171 21.80 -41.42 -3.16
N ASN A 172 20.67 -42.10 -2.85
CA ASN A 172 20.64 -43.47 -2.33
C ASN A 172 20.92 -44.54 -3.41
N LEU A 173 22.06 -44.46 -4.08
CA LEU A 173 22.52 -45.45 -5.04
C LEU A 173 23.56 -46.40 -4.42
N PRO A 174 23.65 -47.65 -4.91
CA PRO A 174 24.75 -48.55 -4.58
C PRO A 174 26.11 -47.91 -4.94
N LYS A 175 27.17 -48.24 -4.19
CA LYS A 175 28.52 -47.67 -4.40
C LYS A 175 29.10 -47.92 -5.79
N ASP A 176 28.61 -48.96 -6.48
CA ASP A 176 29.08 -49.38 -7.80
C ASP A 176 28.31 -48.71 -8.95
N ASP A 177 27.31 -47.87 -8.64
CA ASP A 177 26.55 -47.15 -9.65
C ASP A 177 27.35 -45.91 -10.12
N PRO A 178 27.63 -45.75 -11.43
CA PRO A 178 28.37 -44.60 -11.94
C PRO A 178 27.57 -43.29 -11.83
N ARG A 179 26.27 -43.37 -11.53
CA ARG A 179 25.37 -42.23 -11.42
C ARG A 179 25.48 -41.63 -10.03
N ARG A 180 25.33 -40.31 -9.97
CA ARG A 180 25.32 -39.62 -8.68
C ARG A 180 24.04 -39.88 -7.89
N GLY A 181 22.93 -40.01 -8.59
CA GLY A 181 21.63 -40.23 -7.97
C GLY A 181 20.50 -40.39 -8.98
N ILE A 182 19.28 -40.47 -8.44
CA ILE A 182 18.05 -40.51 -9.24
C ILE A 182 17.27 -39.22 -9.01
N TYR A 183 16.80 -38.59 -10.09
CA TYR A 183 15.84 -37.49 -10.00
C TYR A 183 14.40 -37.96 -10.25
N TYR A 184 13.45 -37.31 -9.58
CA TYR A 184 12.02 -37.52 -9.69
C TYR A 184 11.34 -36.22 -10.03
N THR A 185 10.36 -36.33 -10.92
CA THR A 185 9.50 -35.24 -11.38
C THR A 185 8.13 -35.39 -10.72
N PRO A 186 7.31 -34.32 -10.65
CA PRO A 186 5.98 -34.40 -10.04
C PRO A 186 5.07 -35.48 -10.63
N GLU A 187 5.30 -35.91 -11.87
CA GLU A 187 4.57 -36.98 -12.56
C GLU A 187 4.95 -38.40 -12.10
N ASP A 188 6.10 -38.55 -11.45
CA ASP A 188 6.60 -39.86 -11.04
C ASP A 188 5.87 -40.36 -9.77
N GLN A 189 5.45 -41.62 -9.77
CA GLN A 189 4.79 -42.24 -8.59
C GLN A 189 5.64 -42.16 -7.31
N ARG A 190 6.96 -42.04 -7.46
CA ARG A 190 7.93 -42.01 -6.36
C ARG A 190 8.40 -40.61 -6.01
N TYR A 191 7.70 -39.58 -6.50
CA TYR A 191 8.07 -38.18 -6.27
C TYR A 191 8.16 -37.82 -4.77
N TYR A 192 7.28 -38.36 -3.94
CA TYR A 192 7.23 -38.07 -2.50
C TYR A 192 8.27 -38.84 -1.66
N LYS A 193 9.28 -39.45 -2.28
CA LYS A 193 10.40 -40.06 -1.55
C LYS A 193 11.28 -38.98 -0.88
N SER A 194 12.09 -39.43 0.08
CA SER A 194 13.10 -38.61 0.77
C SER A 194 13.92 -37.79 -0.22
N VAL A 195 14.14 -36.52 0.05
CA VAL A 195 14.87 -35.62 -0.84
C VAL A 195 16.27 -35.40 -0.28
N THR A 196 17.28 -35.36 -1.15
CA THR A 196 18.64 -34.99 -0.78
C THR A 196 19.02 -33.63 -1.37
N TRP A 197 18.48 -33.33 -2.55
CA TRP A 197 18.70 -32.05 -3.25
C TRP A 197 17.52 -31.74 -4.18
N CYS A 198 17.41 -30.49 -4.61
CA CYS A 198 16.30 -30.00 -5.42
C CYS A 198 16.79 -29.19 -6.62
N PHE A 199 16.25 -29.46 -7.81
CA PHE A 199 16.57 -28.71 -9.03
C PHE A 199 15.33 -28.01 -9.61
N LYS A 200 15.55 -26.94 -10.36
CA LYS A 200 14.48 -26.17 -11.00
C LYS A 200 13.86 -26.93 -12.16
N ASN A 201 14.67 -27.70 -12.88
CA ASN A 201 14.26 -28.42 -14.07
C ASN A 201 15.11 -29.68 -14.28
N LYS A 202 14.69 -30.54 -15.21
CA LYS A 202 15.36 -31.83 -15.50
C LYS A 202 16.79 -31.63 -16.00
N LYS A 203 17.02 -30.56 -16.77
CA LYS A 203 18.32 -30.24 -17.37
C LYS A 203 19.37 -29.98 -16.29
N GLU A 204 19.04 -29.20 -15.27
CA GLU A 204 19.93 -28.94 -14.12
C GLU A 204 20.31 -30.23 -13.37
N ALA A 205 19.36 -31.15 -13.21
CA ALA A 205 19.64 -32.44 -12.58
C ALA A 205 20.58 -33.31 -13.44
N GLU A 206 20.33 -33.36 -14.76
CA GLU A 206 21.15 -34.12 -15.71
C GLU A 206 22.57 -33.54 -15.84
N GLU A 207 22.71 -32.21 -15.80
CA GLU A 207 24.02 -31.51 -15.76
C GLU A 207 24.83 -31.87 -14.51
N ASN A 208 24.17 -32.29 -13.42
CA ASN A 208 24.80 -32.75 -12.18
C ASN A 208 24.88 -34.28 -12.07
N ASN A 209 24.79 -35.00 -13.20
CA ASN A 209 24.88 -36.48 -13.29
C ASN A 209 23.77 -37.23 -12.53
N PHE A 210 22.58 -36.62 -12.38
CA PHE A 210 21.40 -37.34 -11.93
C PHE A 210 20.62 -37.86 -13.14
N GLU A 211 20.15 -39.10 -13.03
CA GLU A 211 19.37 -39.73 -14.08
C GLU A 211 17.93 -39.99 -13.63
N PRO A 212 16.99 -40.13 -14.57
CA PRO A 212 15.65 -40.54 -14.22
C PRO A 212 15.59 -42.02 -13.78
N PRO A 213 14.51 -42.43 -13.08
CA PRO A 213 14.34 -43.83 -12.70
C PRO A 213 14.17 -44.72 -13.94
N LYS A 214 14.90 -45.85 -14.00
CA LYS A 214 14.84 -46.81 -15.12
C LYS A 214 13.43 -47.36 -15.40
N ASN A 215 12.60 -47.49 -14.36
CA ASN A 215 11.22 -47.92 -14.46
C ASN A 215 10.27 -46.76 -14.14
N ARG A 216 10.05 -45.85 -15.11
CA ARG A 216 9.03 -44.81 -15.02
C ARG A 216 7.64 -45.42 -15.09
N LYS A 217 7.05 -45.76 -13.95
CA LYS A 217 5.58 -45.90 -13.84
C LYS A 217 5.01 -44.50 -13.64
N LYS A 218 4.50 -43.90 -14.72
CA LYS A 218 3.74 -42.65 -14.64
C LYS A 218 2.47 -42.89 -13.84
N TYR A 219 2.00 -41.88 -13.10
CA TYR A 219 0.58 -41.85 -12.76
C TYR A 219 -0.19 -41.84 -14.09
N ARG A 220 -0.87 -42.95 -14.42
CA ARG A 220 -1.99 -42.89 -15.37
C ARG A 220 -3.11 -42.27 -14.58
N ASP A 221 -3.56 -41.10 -15.00
CA ASP A 221 -4.73 -40.43 -14.44
C ASP A 221 -5.88 -41.45 -14.34
N LYS A 222 -6.19 -41.82 -13.10
CA LYS A 222 -7.46 -42.45 -12.72
C LYS A 222 -8.29 -41.35 -12.06
N PHE A 223 -8.59 -40.30 -12.80
CA PHE A 223 -9.63 -39.33 -12.47
C PHE A 223 -10.24 -38.82 -13.76
#